data_AF-A0A8T0ASN3-F1
#
_entry.id   AF-A0A8T0ASN3-F1
#
_cell.length_a   1.000
_cell.length_b   1.000
_cell.length_c   1.000
_cell.angle_alpha   90.00
_cell.angle_beta   90.00
_cell.angle_gamma   90.00
#
_symmetry.space_group_name_H-M   'P 1'
#
loop_
_entity.id
_entity.type
_entity.pdbx_description
1 polymer ?
#
loop_
_entity_poly.entity_id
_entity_poly.type
_entity_poly.pdbx_seq_one_letter_code
_entity_poly.pdbx_strand_id
1 'polypeptide(L)'
;MFAGWKELLDDTEPMDTSDSSWWWFYQAECGIWHRIEDDPVNPISSSELEMLYLRNPNRIIIFSTAGSNFRIDFHGYMKTNVKTGQVQKIKRSLFTERAARCKCADLAPSVPTYWEHMDPNLPFKAFNLNWQTSEYNKVENYVKEFGLLKKPLRCIYRIQNIDLWELYCRKKKQLMRIKGTSDINEEWLFHGTGKNNVHNICLYNFNCRISKKLRKHGHILGKGTYFAKHAAYADKYSTAQNQYNTTQIMFLARVIVGNYTEGRPDLVKPDALAYISHNRGSSTEAKLVHNYKL
;
A
#
# COMPACT_ATOMS: atom_id res chain seq x y z
N MET A 1 -51.90 -8.38 -65.49
CA MET A 1 -51.75 -9.77 -65.02
C MET A 1 -50.45 -9.86 -64.26
N PHE A 2 -50.53 -10.28 -62.97
CA PHE A 2 -49.58 -11.03 -62.12
C PHE A 2 -48.04 -10.79 -62.26
N ALA A 3 -47.18 -10.87 -61.25
CA ALA A 3 -47.21 -10.93 -59.78
C ALA A 3 -45.75 -11.24 -59.34
N GLY A 4 -45.29 -10.74 -58.19
CA GLY A 4 -44.11 -11.24 -57.44
C GLY A 4 -42.74 -10.93 -58.09
N TRP A 5 -41.69 -10.53 -57.37
CA TRP A 5 -41.15 -11.15 -56.17
C TRP A 5 -40.44 -10.14 -55.26
N LYS A 6 -40.43 -10.51 -53.97
CA LYS A 6 -40.13 -9.74 -52.76
C LYS A 6 -38.69 -9.22 -52.62
N GLU A 7 -38.62 -8.11 -51.88
CA GLU A 7 -37.50 -7.62 -51.08
C GLU A 7 -36.83 -8.73 -50.26
N LEU A 8 -35.51 -8.83 -50.35
CA LEU A 8 -34.67 -9.41 -49.32
C LEU A 8 -34.22 -8.25 -48.43
N LEU A 9 -34.96 -8.06 -47.34
CA LEU A 9 -34.55 -7.22 -46.22
C LEU A 9 -33.29 -7.83 -45.61
N ASP A 10 -32.31 -6.97 -45.40
CA ASP A 10 -31.10 -7.21 -44.64
C ASP A 10 -31.49 -7.53 -43.18
N ASP A 11 -31.42 -8.81 -42.81
CA ASP A 11 -31.63 -9.31 -41.45
C ASP A 11 -30.45 -8.90 -40.56
N THR A 12 -30.32 -7.60 -40.27
CA THR A 12 -29.65 -7.16 -39.06
C THR A 12 -30.70 -7.13 -37.95
N GLU A 13 -30.84 -8.25 -37.24
CA GLU A 13 -31.56 -8.26 -35.97
C GLU A 13 -30.94 -7.17 -35.07
N PRO A 14 -31.71 -6.18 -34.60
CA PRO A 14 -31.20 -5.24 -33.62
C PRO A 14 -30.90 -6.04 -32.35
N MET A 15 -29.60 -6.17 -32.02
CA MET A 15 -29.13 -6.76 -30.76
C MET A 15 -29.93 -6.14 -29.62
N ASP A 16 -30.79 -6.95 -29.01
CA ASP A 16 -31.59 -6.58 -27.87
C ASP A 16 -30.67 -6.30 -26.67
N THR A 17 -30.38 -5.02 -26.42
CA THR A 17 -29.57 -4.60 -25.27
C THR A 17 -30.40 -4.40 -24.00
N SER A 18 -31.67 -4.84 -23.98
CA SER A 18 -32.58 -4.62 -22.84
C SER A 18 -32.11 -5.22 -21.51
N ASP A 19 -31.21 -6.22 -21.55
CA ASP A 19 -30.64 -6.86 -20.35
C ASP A 19 -29.33 -6.21 -19.84
N SER A 20 -28.83 -5.15 -20.48
CA SER A 20 -27.62 -4.47 -20.03
C SER A 20 -27.89 -3.54 -18.86
N SER A 21 -27.72 -4.02 -17.63
CA SER A 21 -27.81 -3.21 -16.42
C SER A 21 -26.69 -2.14 -16.38
N TRP A 22 -27.03 -0.89 -16.72
CA TRP A 22 -26.15 0.27 -16.61
C TRP A 22 -26.07 0.78 -15.18
N TRP A 23 -24.86 1.08 -14.73
CA TRP A 23 -24.61 1.61 -13.40
C TRP A 23 -23.95 2.97 -13.45
N TRP A 24 -24.26 3.80 -12.46
CA TRP A 24 -23.72 5.15 -12.32
C TRP A 24 -22.71 5.23 -11.19
N PHE A 25 -21.65 5.98 -11.45
CA PHE A 25 -20.50 6.13 -10.56
C PHE A 25 -20.17 7.61 -10.36
N TYR A 26 -19.61 7.96 -9.21
CA TYR A 26 -19.02 9.28 -8.92
C TYR A 26 -17.54 9.17 -8.57
N GLN A 27 -16.73 10.18 -8.92
CA GLN A 27 -15.33 10.23 -8.53
C GLN A 27 -15.21 10.85 -7.12
N ALA A 28 -14.84 10.04 -6.14
CA ALA A 28 -14.65 10.48 -4.76
C ALA A 28 -13.31 11.22 -4.56
N GLU A 29 -13.12 11.82 -3.39
CA GLU A 29 -11.88 12.54 -3.02
C GLU A 29 -10.63 11.65 -3.06
N CYS A 30 -10.80 10.34 -2.89
CA CYS A 30 -9.72 9.36 -3.05
C CYS A 30 -9.24 9.18 -4.50
N GLY A 31 -9.89 9.87 -5.46
CA GLY A 31 -9.58 9.83 -6.89
C GLY A 31 -10.15 8.62 -7.62
N ILE A 32 -10.86 7.72 -6.94
CA ILE A 32 -11.47 6.50 -7.49
C ILE A 32 -12.97 6.70 -7.74
N TRP A 33 -13.51 5.94 -8.68
CA TRP A 33 -14.94 5.89 -8.99
C TRP A 33 -15.68 4.96 -8.02
N HIS A 34 -16.64 5.50 -7.28
CA HIS A 34 -17.55 4.80 -6.37
C HIS A 34 -18.92 4.64 -7.03
N ARG A 35 -19.68 3.61 -6.67
CA ARG A 35 -21.08 3.53 -7.13
C ARG A 35 -21.90 4.59 -6.44
N ILE A 36 -22.92 5.10 -7.11
CA ILE A 36 -23.82 6.09 -6.51
C ILE A 36 -24.55 5.56 -5.27
N GLU A 37 -24.77 4.24 -5.20
CA GLU A 37 -25.33 3.54 -4.03
C GLU A 37 -24.37 3.49 -2.83
N ASP A 38 -23.06 3.65 -3.04
CA ASP A 38 -22.07 3.63 -1.95
C ASP A 38 -21.96 4.99 -1.24
N ASP A 39 -22.64 6.03 -1.73
CA ASP A 39 -22.70 7.33 -1.08
C ASP A 39 -23.76 7.32 0.04
N PRO A 40 -23.37 7.43 1.32
CA PRO A 40 -24.28 7.29 2.46
C PRO A 40 -25.37 8.37 2.53
N VAL A 41 -25.21 9.47 1.79
CA VAL A 41 -26.20 10.56 1.74
C VAL A 41 -26.93 10.62 0.40
N ASN A 42 -26.78 9.61 -0.45
CA ASN A 42 -27.38 9.56 -1.77
C ASN A 42 -28.71 8.77 -1.77
N PRO A 43 -29.84 9.38 -2.17
CA PRO A 43 -31.15 8.75 -2.18
C PRO A 43 -31.54 8.08 -3.50
N ILE A 44 -30.76 8.27 -4.58
CA ILE A 44 -31.14 7.88 -5.93
C ILE A 44 -30.32 6.69 -6.41
N SER A 45 -30.99 5.67 -6.93
CA SER A 45 -30.32 4.47 -7.45
C SER A 45 -29.75 4.67 -8.86
N SER A 46 -28.79 3.85 -9.27
CA SER A 46 -28.25 3.86 -10.64
C SER A 46 -29.32 3.58 -11.69
N SER A 47 -30.31 2.71 -11.37
CA SER A 47 -31.42 2.41 -12.27
C SER A 47 -32.31 3.63 -12.51
N GLU A 48 -32.64 4.37 -11.45
CA GLU A 48 -33.39 5.63 -11.57
C GLU A 48 -32.61 6.69 -12.36
N LEU A 49 -31.29 6.80 -12.12
CA LEU A 49 -30.45 7.70 -12.91
C LEU A 49 -30.38 7.32 -14.38
N GLU A 50 -30.29 6.03 -14.69
CA GLU A 50 -30.29 5.56 -16.08
C GLU A 50 -31.63 5.87 -16.75
N MET A 51 -32.76 5.62 -16.08
CA MET A 51 -34.08 5.99 -16.62
C MET A 51 -34.19 7.50 -16.91
N LEU A 52 -33.67 8.34 -16.01
CA LEU A 52 -33.71 9.80 -16.18
C LEU A 52 -32.77 10.28 -17.30
N TYR A 53 -31.61 9.66 -17.42
CA TYR A 53 -30.64 9.94 -18.47
C TYR A 53 -31.18 9.55 -19.85
N LEU A 54 -31.75 8.36 -19.98
CA LEU A 54 -32.32 7.87 -21.25
C LEU A 54 -33.49 8.74 -21.74
N ARG A 55 -34.26 9.35 -20.82
CA ARG A 55 -35.31 10.31 -21.18
C ARG A 55 -34.76 11.61 -21.77
N ASN A 56 -33.64 12.11 -21.24
CA ASN A 56 -32.99 13.31 -21.75
C ASN A 56 -31.53 13.40 -21.24
N PRO A 57 -30.54 13.06 -22.10
CA PRO A 57 -29.11 13.10 -21.74
C PRO A 57 -28.56 14.49 -21.43
N ASN A 58 -29.29 15.56 -21.76
CA ASN A 58 -28.91 16.95 -21.49
C ASN A 58 -29.67 17.55 -20.30
N ARG A 59 -30.43 16.73 -19.56
CA ARG A 59 -31.23 17.19 -18.42
C ARG A 59 -30.35 17.44 -17.20
N ILE A 60 -30.75 18.45 -16.43
CA ILE A 60 -30.27 18.67 -15.08
C ILE A 60 -31.38 18.27 -14.11
N ILE A 61 -31.06 17.41 -13.15
CA ILE A 61 -31.98 16.97 -12.11
C ILE A 61 -31.54 17.48 -10.74
N ILE A 62 -32.51 17.74 -9.88
CA ILE A 62 -32.30 18.12 -8.48
C ILE A 62 -33.10 17.16 -7.61
N PHE A 63 -32.47 16.59 -6.60
CA PHE A 63 -33.15 15.76 -5.61
C PHE A 63 -32.74 16.17 -4.19
N SER A 64 -33.67 15.98 -3.26
CA SER A 64 -33.53 16.37 -1.86
C SER A 64 -33.51 15.15 -0.95
N THR A 65 -32.58 15.13 -0.01
CA THR A 65 -32.58 14.22 1.14
C THR A 65 -32.94 14.97 2.41
N ALA A 66 -33.18 14.24 3.50
CA ALA A 66 -33.44 14.83 4.82
C ALA A 66 -32.33 15.80 5.31
N GLY A 67 -31.14 15.82 4.68
CA GLY A 67 -30.02 16.68 5.08
C GLY A 67 -29.30 17.47 3.98
N SER A 68 -29.59 17.27 2.68
CA SER A 68 -28.91 17.97 1.57
C SER A 68 -29.68 17.93 0.24
N ASN A 69 -29.47 18.94 -0.61
CA ASN A 69 -29.93 18.94 -2.00
C ASN A 69 -28.75 18.64 -2.94
N PHE A 70 -28.96 17.77 -3.91
CA PHE A 70 -27.97 17.44 -4.92
C PHE A 70 -28.47 17.82 -6.31
N ARG A 71 -27.57 18.34 -7.14
CA ARG A 71 -27.79 18.65 -8.54
C ARG A 71 -26.94 17.71 -9.39
N ILE A 72 -27.57 16.99 -10.32
CA ILE A 72 -26.86 16.18 -11.32
C ILE A 72 -27.09 16.80 -12.69
N ASP A 73 -25.98 17.10 -13.38
CA ASP A 73 -25.93 17.56 -14.76
C ASP A 73 -25.45 16.40 -15.63
N PHE A 74 -26.36 15.84 -16.42
CA PHE A 74 -26.04 14.73 -17.32
C PHE A 74 -25.19 15.15 -18.52
N HIS A 75 -25.32 16.40 -18.98
CA HIS A 75 -24.51 16.91 -20.09
C HIS A 75 -23.06 17.08 -19.64
N GLY A 76 -22.86 17.71 -18.49
CA GLY A 76 -21.55 17.93 -17.90
C GLY A 76 -20.92 16.68 -17.27
N TYR A 77 -21.70 15.63 -17.05
CA TYR A 77 -21.31 14.48 -16.23
C TYR A 77 -20.82 14.92 -14.83
N MET A 78 -21.61 15.75 -14.16
CA MET A 78 -21.27 16.33 -12.85
C MET A 78 -22.38 16.13 -11.81
N LYS A 79 -22.00 15.83 -10.57
CA LYS A 79 -22.84 15.86 -9.37
C LYS A 79 -22.36 16.97 -8.46
N THR A 80 -23.27 17.81 -7.99
CA THR A 80 -22.98 18.92 -7.08
C THR A 80 -23.81 18.79 -5.82
N ASN A 81 -23.16 18.82 -4.65
CA ASN A 81 -23.85 19.02 -3.38
C ASN A 81 -24.12 20.52 -3.22
N VAL A 82 -25.39 20.93 -3.27
CA VAL A 82 -25.78 22.34 -3.25
C VAL A 82 -25.48 23.00 -1.90
N LYS A 83 -25.47 22.23 -0.81
CA LYS A 83 -25.21 22.74 0.54
C LYS A 83 -23.72 23.01 0.77
N THR A 84 -22.84 22.12 0.31
CA THR A 84 -21.39 22.23 0.52
C THR A 84 -20.66 22.89 -0.65
N GLY A 85 -21.29 23.00 -1.81
CA GLY A 85 -20.65 23.43 -3.05
C GLY A 85 -19.69 22.40 -3.65
N GLN A 86 -19.59 21.20 -3.07
CA GLN A 86 -18.70 20.14 -3.57
C GLN A 86 -19.19 19.62 -4.91
N VAL A 87 -18.28 19.56 -5.89
CA VAL A 87 -18.56 19.06 -7.24
C VAL A 87 -17.74 17.79 -7.51
N GLN A 88 -18.41 16.75 -7.99
CA GLN A 88 -17.85 15.45 -8.32
C GLN A 88 -18.15 15.09 -9.77
N LYS A 89 -17.20 14.47 -10.46
CA LYS A 89 -17.45 13.89 -11.79
C LYS A 89 -18.30 12.63 -11.64
N ILE A 90 -19.22 12.39 -12.57
CA ILE A 90 -19.99 11.15 -12.67
C ILE A 90 -19.73 10.43 -14.00
N LYS A 91 -20.05 9.14 -14.08
CA LYS A 91 -20.01 8.38 -15.33
C LYS A 91 -21.01 7.23 -15.29
N ARG A 92 -21.43 6.77 -16.47
CA ARG A 92 -22.17 5.53 -16.65
C ARG A 92 -21.28 4.44 -17.23
N SER A 93 -21.45 3.20 -16.78
CA SER A 93 -20.71 2.03 -17.29
C SER A 93 -21.52 0.76 -17.06
N LEU A 94 -21.30 -0.26 -17.89
CA LEU A 94 -21.82 -1.61 -17.66
C LEU A 94 -21.29 -2.15 -16.33
N PHE A 95 -22.16 -2.86 -15.60
CA PHE A 95 -21.75 -3.56 -14.40
C PHE A 95 -20.83 -4.73 -14.75
N THR A 96 -19.65 -4.74 -14.17
CA THR A 96 -18.80 -5.92 -14.11
C THR A 96 -18.40 -6.11 -12.65
N GLU A 97 -18.07 -7.31 -12.20
CA GLU A 97 -17.54 -7.51 -10.84
C GLU A 97 -16.31 -6.63 -10.53
N ARG A 98 -15.56 -6.21 -11.57
CA ARG A 98 -14.45 -5.26 -11.46
C ARG A 98 -14.91 -3.81 -11.28
N ALA A 99 -16.09 -3.45 -11.80
CA ALA A 99 -16.73 -2.15 -11.58
C ALA A 99 -17.48 -2.09 -10.24
N ALA A 100 -17.96 -3.23 -9.71
CA ALA A 100 -18.70 -3.35 -8.45
C ALA A 100 -17.85 -3.12 -7.19
N ARG A 101 -16.53 -3.29 -7.28
CA ARG A 101 -15.64 -3.18 -6.12
C ARG A 101 -15.14 -1.75 -5.96
N CYS A 102 -15.75 -1.03 -5.02
CA CYS A 102 -15.15 0.15 -4.42
C CYS A 102 -13.79 -0.27 -3.84
N LYS A 103 -12.67 0.11 -4.48
CA LYS A 103 -11.32 -0.10 -3.91
C LYS A 103 -11.11 0.63 -2.57
N CYS A 104 -12.08 1.43 -2.16
CA CYS A 104 -12.27 2.18 -0.93
C CYS A 104 -12.31 1.27 0.29
N ALA A 105 -13.07 0.16 0.19
CA ALA A 105 -13.07 -0.91 1.18
C ALA A 105 -11.73 -1.67 1.20
N ASP A 106 -11.00 -1.66 0.08
CA ASP A 106 -9.62 -2.15 -0.05
C ASP A 106 -8.54 -1.05 0.20
N LEU A 107 -8.93 0.18 0.55
CA LEU A 107 -8.08 1.38 0.63
C LEU A 107 -7.89 1.88 2.06
N ALA A 108 -8.71 1.46 3.02
CA ALA A 108 -8.14 1.27 4.34
C ALA A 108 -7.07 0.20 4.13
N PRO A 109 -5.77 0.48 4.32
CA PRO A 109 -4.81 -0.60 4.40
C PRO A 109 -5.42 -1.57 5.41
N SER A 110 -5.57 -2.84 5.07
CA SER A 110 -5.77 -3.83 6.11
C SER A 110 -4.49 -3.80 6.94
N VAL A 111 -4.49 -2.90 7.93
CA VAL A 111 -3.51 -2.91 8.98
C VAL A 111 -3.62 -4.30 9.59
N PRO A 112 -2.49 -4.91 10.00
CA PRO A 112 -2.54 -6.22 10.57
C PRO A 112 -3.56 -6.28 11.71
N THR A 113 -4.37 -7.34 11.75
CA THR A 113 -5.51 -7.46 12.67
C THR A 113 -5.11 -7.44 14.15
N TYR A 114 -3.83 -7.66 14.45
CA TYR A 114 -3.24 -7.60 15.78
C TYR A 114 -2.76 -6.19 16.19
N TRP A 115 -2.93 -5.16 15.34
CA TRP A 115 -2.60 -3.78 15.71
C TRP A 115 -3.63 -3.21 16.68
N GLU A 116 -3.18 -2.47 17.69
CA GLU A 116 -4.09 -1.74 18.58
C GLU A 116 -4.62 -0.47 17.90
N HIS A 117 -5.73 0.05 18.42
CA HIS A 117 -6.25 1.35 18.00
C HIS A 117 -5.24 2.46 18.28
N MET A 118 -5.11 3.36 17.31
CA MET A 118 -4.20 4.50 17.35
C MET A 118 -4.95 5.77 16.93
N ASP A 119 -4.59 6.90 17.55
CA ASP A 119 -5.08 8.22 17.14
C ASP A 119 -4.68 8.50 15.68
N PRO A 120 -5.63 8.72 14.76
CA PRO A 120 -5.34 8.98 13.35
C PRO A 120 -4.50 10.24 13.10
N ASN A 121 -4.42 11.16 14.07
CA ASN A 121 -3.63 12.39 13.94
C ASN A 121 -2.14 12.19 14.28
N LEU A 122 -1.78 11.05 14.86
CA LEU A 122 -0.39 10.73 15.15
C LEU A 122 0.24 10.02 13.94
N PRO A 123 1.46 10.40 13.52
CA PRO A 123 2.11 9.78 12.36
C PRO A 123 2.61 8.36 12.66
N PHE A 124 2.99 8.08 13.90
CA PHE A 124 3.29 6.74 14.38
C PHE A 124 3.10 6.64 15.90
N LYS A 125 2.96 5.41 16.41
CA LYS A 125 2.99 5.11 17.85
C LYS A 125 3.77 3.83 18.12
N ALA A 126 4.55 3.84 19.19
CA ALA A 126 5.28 2.68 19.69
C ALA A 126 4.51 2.07 20.86
N PHE A 127 4.11 0.80 20.75
CA PHE A 127 3.40 0.07 21.78
C PHE A 127 4.36 -0.90 22.47
N ASN A 128 4.49 -0.78 23.80
CA ASN A 128 5.31 -1.69 24.58
C ASN A 128 4.61 -3.04 24.67
N LEU A 129 5.23 -4.09 24.14
CA LEU A 129 4.67 -5.43 24.19
C LEU A 129 4.80 -6.00 25.60
N ASN A 130 3.70 -6.57 26.11
CA ASN A 130 3.72 -7.30 27.38
C ASN A 130 4.43 -8.64 27.15
N TRP A 131 5.39 -8.98 28.03
CA TRP A 131 6.17 -10.21 28.01
C TRP A 131 5.35 -11.50 28.07
N GLN A 132 4.10 -11.42 28.53
CA GLN A 132 3.16 -12.54 28.57
C GLN A 132 2.46 -12.81 27.23
N THR A 133 2.61 -11.93 26.23
CA THR A 133 1.95 -12.09 24.93
C THR A 133 2.68 -13.04 24.00
N SER A 134 1.93 -13.71 23.11
CA SER A 134 2.51 -14.57 22.07
C SER A 134 3.38 -13.78 21.09
N GLU A 135 3.04 -12.51 20.82
CA GLU A 135 3.83 -11.63 19.97
C GLU A 135 5.20 -11.34 20.59
N TYR A 136 5.26 -10.95 21.87
CA TYR A 136 6.53 -10.74 22.57
C TYR A 136 7.41 -11.98 22.51
N ASN A 137 6.86 -13.14 22.88
CA ASN A 137 7.60 -14.41 22.91
C ASN A 137 8.13 -14.80 21.52
N LYS A 138 7.33 -14.59 20.47
CA LYS A 138 7.77 -14.84 19.09
C LYS A 138 8.93 -13.95 18.69
N VAL A 139 8.85 -12.64 18.98
CA VAL A 139 9.92 -11.69 18.65
C VAL A 139 11.16 -11.97 19.47
N GLU A 140 11.02 -12.22 20.77
CA GLU A 140 12.12 -12.56 21.66
C GLU A 140 12.86 -13.82 21.20
N ASN A 141 12.13 -14.92 20.93
CA ASN A 141 12.72 -16.15 20.43
C ASN A 141 13.40 -15.92 19.07
N TYR A 142 12.81 -15.12 18.19
CA TYR A 142 13.44 -14.78 16.91
C TYR A 142 14.79 -14.04 17.12
N VAL A 143 14.83 -13.10 18.05
CA VAL A 143 16.05 -12.33 18.38
C VAL A 143 17.13 -13.22 19.01
N LYS A 144 16.75 -14.11 19.93
CA LYS A 144 17.68 -14.99 20.64
C LYS A 144 18.19 -16.14 19.76
N GLU A 145 17.28 -16.89 19.13
CA GLU A 145 17.60 -18.11 18.39
C GLU A 145 18.14 -17.82 16.98
N PHE A 146 17.41 -17.03 16.18
CA PHE A 146 17.83 -16.70 14.81
C PHE A 146 18.76 -15.48 14.76
N GLY A 147 18.48 -14.50 15.62
CA GLY A 147 19.29 -13.30 15.77
C GLY A 147 20.61 -13.55 16.52
N LEU A 148 20.75 -14.69 17.20
CA LEU A 148 21.93 -15.10 17.97
C LEU A 148 22.33 -14.10 19.07
N LEU A 149 21.40 -13.22 19.49
CA LEU A 149 21.69 -12.21 20.50
C LEU A 149 21.55 -12.80 21.89
N LYS A 150 22.69 -12.94 22.59
CA LYS A 150 22.75 -13.45 23.96
C LYS A 150 22.51 -12.40 25.05
N LYS A 151 22.39 -11.12 24.67
CA LYS A 151 22.16 -10.01 25.60
C LYS A 151 20.71 -10.01 26.09
N PRO A 152 20.44 -9.59 27.35
CA PRO A 152 19.07 -9.50 27.85
C PRO A 152 18.27 -8.43 27.09
N LEU A 153 17.02 -8.76 26.75
CA LEU A 153 16.07 -7.82 26.17
C LEU A 153 15.37 -7.04 27.29
N ARG A 154 15.40 -5.71 27.21
CA ARG A 154 14.76 -4.85 28.22
C ARG A 154 13.28 -4.61 27.91
N CYS A 155 12.98 -4.32 26.65
CA CYS A 155 11.63 -4.03 26.18
C CYS A 155 11.56 -4.26 24.67
N ILE A 156 10.38 -4.65 24.20
CA ILE A 156 10.08 -4.82 22.77
C ILE A 156 8.93 -3.87 22.46
N TYR A 157 9.15 -2.98 21.49
CA TYR A 157 8.11 -2.07 21.03
C TYR A 157 7.67 -2.45 19.63
N ARG A 158 6.36 -2.54 19.44
CA ARG A 158 5.79 -2.59 18.09
C ARG A 158 5.51 -1.18 17.60
N ILE A 159 6.04 -0.86 16.42
CA ILE A 159 5.82 0.43 15.78
C ILE A 159 4.61 0.32 14.86
N GLN A 160 3.58 1.13 15.13
CA GLN A 160 2.45 1.33 14.24
C GLN A 160 2.65 2.63 13.49
N ASN A 161 2.87 2.54 12.18
CA ASN A 161 2.86 3.66 11.27
C ASN A 161 2.02 3.27 10.05
N ILE A 162 0.81 3.83 9.95
CA ILE A 162 -0.16 3.45 8.92
C ILE A 162 0.35 3.85 7.53
N ASP A 163 0.94 5.04 7.42
CA ASP A 163 1.46 5.57 6.15
C ASP A 163 2.62 4.71 5.63
N LEU A 164 3.58 4.37 6.49
CA LEU A 164 4.73 3.56 6.10
C LEU A 164 4.33 2.10 5.79
N TRP A 165 3.36 1.55 6.53
CA TRP A 165 2.76 0.24 6.22
C TRP A 165 2.05 0.23 4.88
N GLU A 166 1.27 1.27 4.56
CA GLU A 166 0.59 1.37 3.27
C GLU A 166 1.61 1.49 2.14
N LEU A 167 2.61 2.35 2.32
CA LEU A 167 3.72 2.54 1.41
C LEU A 167 4.47 1.22 1.16
N TYR A 168 4.67 0.40 2.18
CA TYR A 168 5.25 -0.94 2.09
C TYR A 168 4.39 -1.87 1.23
N CYS A 169 3.11 -2.02 1.59
CA CYS A 169 2.16 -2.87 0.89
C CYS A 169 2.03 -2.49 -0.60
N ARG A 170 1.92 -1.19 -0.90
CA ARG A 170 1.87 -0.66 -2.27
C ARG A 170 3.16 -0.98 -3.03
N LYS A 171 4.32 -0.87 -2.38
CA LYS A 171 5.61 -1.19 -3.00
C LYS A 171 5.73 -2.68 -3.30
N LYS A 172 5.32 -3.56 -2.39
CA LYS A 172 5.29 -5.01 -2.62
C LYS A 172 4.44 -5.35 -3.85
N LYS A 173 3.19 -4.86 -3.90
CA LYS A 173 2.28 -5.03 -5.04
C LYS A 173 2.87 -4.49 -6.36
N GLN A 174 3.54 -3.34 -6.32
CA GLN A 174 4.22 -2.77 -7.49
C GLN A 174 5.32 -3.70 -8.00
N LEU A 175 6.19 -4.18 -7.10
CA LEU A 175 7.30 -5.05 -7.47
C LEU A 175 6.81 -6.41 -8.00
N MET A 176 5.73 -6.94 -7.46
CA MET A 176 5.08 -8.17 -7.95
C MET A 176 4.65 -8.03 -9.40
N ARG A 177 4.03 -6.90 -9.76
CA ARG A 177 3.65 -6.58 -11.15
C ARG A 177 4.86 -6.43 -12.06
N ILE A 178 5.91 -5.75 -11.61
CA ILE A 178 7.14 -5.56 -12.40
C ILE A 178 7.81 -6.90 -12.70
N LYS A 179 7.82 -7.82 -11.73
CA LYS A 179 8.47 -9.13 -11.86
C LYS A 179 7.56 -10.21 -12.46
N GLY A 180 6.28 -9.93 -12.69
CA GLY A 180 5.31 -10.92 -13.15
C GLY A 180 5.11 -12.09 -12.18
N THR A 181 5.28 -11.87 -10.87
CA THR A 181 5.19 -12.90 -9.83
C THR A 181 4.01 -12.66 -8.88
N SER A 182 3.44 -13.75 -8.37
CA SER A 182 2.40 -13.74 -7.34
C SER A 182 2.93 -13.55 -5.93
N ASP A 183 4.26 -13.68 -5.71
CA ASP A 183 4.89 -13.37 -4.43
C ASP A 183 6.33 -12.86 -4.57
N ILE A 184 6.79 -12.11 -3.56
CA ILE A 184 8.16 -11.63 -3.44
C ILE A 184 8.68 -11.95 -2.06
N ASN A 185 9.90 -12.50 -2.03
CA ASN A 185 10.59 -12.83 -0.80
C ASN A 185 10.73 -11.62 0.14
N GLU A 186 10.33 -11.82 1.38
CA GLU A 186 10.40 -10.88 2.49
C GLU A 186 11.15 -11.55 3.64
N GLU A 187 12.06 -10.84 4.29
CA GLU A 187 12.82 -11.36 5.42
C GLU A 187 12.66 -10.45 6.64
N TRP A 188 12.77 -11.03 7.83
CA TRP A 188 12.92 -10.29 9.08
C TRP A 188 14.41 -10.05 9.31
N LEU A 189 14.83 -8.78 9.30
CA LEU A 189 16.23 -8.41 9.40
C LEU A 189 16.45 -7.34 10.47
N PHE A 190 17.66 -7.28 11.01
CA PHE A 190 18.03 -6.41 12.11
C PHE A 190 18.76 -5.15 11.64
N HIS A 191 18.46 -4.01 12.25
CA HIS A 191 19.15 -2.74 12.00
C HIS A 191 19.54 -2.08 13.33
N GLY A 192 20.83 -2.14 13.66
CA GLY A 192 21.39 -1.42 14.81
C GLY A 192 21.58 0.06 14.49
N THR A 193 21.19 0.92 15.42
CA THR A 193 21.30 2.37 15.26
C THR A 193 21.43 3.08 16.61
N GLY A 194 21.87 4.34 16.58
CA GLY A 194 21.82 5.19 17.76
C GLY A 194 20.43 5.77 18.04
N LYS A 195 20.18 6.09 19.32
CA LYS A 195 18.92 6.67 19.82
C LYS A 195 18.45 7.88 19.02
N ASN A 196 19.38 8.74 18.60
CA ASN A 196 19.08 9.98 17.87
C ASN A 196 18.42 9.73 16.51
N ASN A 197 18.54 8.53 15.95
CA ASN A 197 17.92 8.17 14.68
C ASN A 197 16.54 7.51 14.85
N VAL A 198 16.20 7.03 16.04
CA VAL A 198 14.99 6.21 16.28
C VAL A 198 13.73 6.97 15.88
N HIS A 199 13.57 8.21 16.34
CA HIS A 199 12.42 9.04 16.00
C HIS A 199 12.29 9.25 14.49
N ASN A 200 13.39 9.60 13.82
CA ASN A 200 13.40 9.80 12.37
C ASN A 200 13.09 8.51 11.59
N ILE A 201 13.57 7.35 12.04
CA ILE A 201 13.27 6.07 11.40
C ILE A 201 11.79 5.72 11.55
N CYS A 202 11.22 5.89 12.75
CA CYS A 202 9.79 5.63 12.96
C CYS A 202 8.88 6.59 12.19
N LEU A 203 9.31 7.85 12.02
CA LEU A 203 8.53 8.89 11.36
C LEU A 203 8.64 8.85 9.83
N TYR A 204 9.87 8.72 9.32
CA TYR A 204 10.19 8.89 7.90
C TYR A 204 10.79 7.66 7.23
N ASN A 205 10.81 6.52 7.93
CA ASN A 205 11.45 5.28 7.49
C ASN A 205 13.00 5.33 7.49
N PHE A 206 13.61 4.21 7.13
CA PHE A 206 15.05 4.12 6.94
C PHE A 206 15.51 4.93 5.72
N ASN A 207 16.45 5.86 5.91
CA ASN A 207 16.96 6.71 4.83
C ASN A 207 18.49 6.57 4.66
N CYS A 208 18.91 6.05 3.49
CA CYS A 208 20.32 5.88 3.16
C CYS A 208 21.08 7.22 3.04
N ARG A 209 20.40 8.35 2.80
CA ARG A 209 21.04 9.68 2.67
C ARG A 209 21.62 10.16 4.00
N ILE A 210 21.00 9.79 5.12
CA ILE A 210 21.50 10.14 6.47
C ILE A 210 22.84 9.44 6.73
N SER A 211 23.04 8.25 6.16
CA SER A 211 24.27 7.47 6.35
C SER A 211 25.50 8.03 5.64
N LYS A 212 25.35 8.95 4.68
CA LYS A 212 26.46 9.58 3.94
C LYS A 212 27.30 10.53 4.81
N LYS A 213 26.70 11.20 5.80
CA LYS A 213 27.41 12.19 6.64
C LYS A 213 28.15 11.59 7.84
N LEU A 214 27.88 10.33 8.21
CA LEU A 214 28.21 9.79 9.54
C LEU A 214 29.11 8.55 9.57
N ARG A 215 29.49 7.96 8.44
CA ARG A 215 30.37 6.78 8.43
C ARG A 215 31.78 7.09 7.94
N LYS A 216 32.75 6.99 8.87
CA LYS A 216 34.21 6.98 8.61
C LYS A 216 34.69 5.75 7.81
N HIS A 217 33.85 4.73 7.65
CA HIS A 217 34.14 3.51 6.91
C HIS A 217 33.15 3.42 5.74
N GLY A 218 33.68 3.45 4.52
CA GLY A 218 32.92 3.58 3.28
C GLY A 218 31.80 2.55 3.11
N HIS A 219 30.90 2.82 2.15
CA HIS A 219 29.89 1.87 1.72
C HIS A 219 30.57 0.67 1.08
N ILE A 220 30.81 -0.44 1.81
CA ILE A 220 31.53 -1.61 1.26
C ILE A 220 30.70 -2.32 0.18
N LEU A 221 29.37 -2.30 0.30
CA LEU A 221 28.48 -3.06 -0.57
C LEU A 221 27.51 -2.18 -1.37
N GLY A 222 27.67 -0.86 -1.29
CA GLY A 222 26.84 0.12 -2.02
C GLY A 222 26.14 1.13 -1.12
N LYS A 223 25.59 2.17 -1.75
CA LYS A 223 25.01 3.34 -1.08
C LYS A 223 23.55 3.07 -0.71
N GLY A 224 23.35 2.27 0.35
CA GLY A 224 22.03 1.86 0.84
C GLY A 224 21.88 1.89 2.36
N THR A 225 20.69 1.50 2.83
CA THR A 225 20.47 1.13 4.24
C THR A 225 20.86 -0.33 4.41
N TYR A 226 21.61 -0.62 5.48
CA TYR A 226 22.16 -1.94 5.76
C TYR A 226 21.33 -2.64 6.82
N PHE A 227 21.11 -3.94 6.62
CA PHE A 227 20.42 -4.81 7.53
C PHE A 227 21.25 -6.08 7.73
N ALA A 228 21.11 -6.68 8.91
CA ALA A 228 21.82 -7.90 9.29
C ALA A 228 20.82 -9.05 9.43
N LYS A 229 21.22 -10.27 9.07
CA LYS A 229 20.45 -11.47 9.40
C LYS A 229 20.45 -11.75 10.90
N HIS A 230 21.57 -11.46 11.57
CA HIS A 230 21.74 -11.73 12.99
C HIS A 230 21.72 -10.44 13.79
N ALA A 231 20.89 -10.41 14.84
CA ALA A 231 20.84 -9.34 15.83
C ALA A 231 22.20 -9.11 16.47
N ALA A 232 22.98 -10.16 16.75
CA ALA A 232 24.34 -10.05 17.29
C ALA A 232 25.30 -9.24 16.39
N TYR A 233 25.10 -9.25 15.07
CA TYR A 233 25.88 -8.43 14.15
C TYR A 233 25.36 -6.99 14.10
N ALA A 234 24.04 -6.80 14.05
CA ALA A 234 23.42 -5.48 14.10
C ALA A 234 23.77 -4.72 15.38
N ASP A 235 23.88 -5.42 16.52
CA ASP A 235 24.21 -4.86 17.83
C ASP A 235 25.55 -4.08 17.85
N LYS A 236 26.51 -4.46 17.00
CA LYS A 236 27.79 -3.74 16.84
C LYS A 236 27.63 -2.31 16.31
N TYR A 237 26.49 -2.01 15.69
CA TYR A 237 26.13 -0.71 15.14
C TYR A 237 25.15 0.06 16.03
N SER A 238 24.69 -0.54 17.13
CA SER A 238 23.83 0.10 18.12
C SER A 238 24.68 0.88 19.12
N THR A 239 24.52 2.19 19.18
CA THR A 239 25.25 3.04 20.16
C THR A 239 24.45 3.15 21.45
N ALA A 240 25.07 2.81 22.58
CA ALA A 240 24.54 3.09 23.91
C ALA A 240 24.22 4.58 24.10
N GLN A 241 23.27 4.89 24.98
CA GLN A 241 22.84 6.28 25.19
C GLN A 241 23.94 7.12 25.87
N ASN A 242 24.63 6.54 26.86
CA ASN A 242 25.68 7.19 27.64
C ASN A 242 26.43 6.14 28.48
N GLN A 243 27.54 6.54 29.12
CA GLN A 243 28.35 5.66 29.98
C GLN A 243 27.56 5.00 31.14
N TYR A 244 26.47 5.62 31.58
CA TYR A 244 25.60 5.11 32.65
C TYR A 244 24.34 4.38 32.15
N ASN A 245 24.01 4.53 30.86
CA ASN A 245 22.88 3.85 30.23
C ASN A 245 23.34 3.15 28.96
N THR A 246 23.77 1.91 29.16
CA THR A 246 24.30 1.03 28.12
C THR A 246 23.21 0.41 27.24
N THR A 247 21.95 0.82 27.40
CA THR A 247 20.84 0.27 26.61
C THR A 247 21.05 0.56 25.12
N GLN A 248 21.25 -0.50 24.35
CA GLN A 248 21.36 -0.46 22.90
C GLN A 248 19.97 -0.60 22.27
N ILE A 249 19.77 0.06 21.13
CA ILE A 249 18.50 0.04 20.40
C ILE A 249 18.75 -0.55 19.02
N MET A 250 17.90 -1.48 18.60
CA MET A 250 17.87 -1.97 17.23
C MET A 250 16.43 -2.11 16.75
N PHE A 251 16.25 -2.07 15.43
CA PHE A 251 15.01 -2.42 14.78
C PHE A 251 15.04 -3.86 14.30
N LEU A 252 13.97 -4.61 14.53
CA LEU A 252 13.63 -5.80 13.77
C LEU A 252 12.65 -5.39 12.68
N ALA A 253 13.01 -5.69 11.44
CA ALA A 253 12.36 -5.12 10.28
C ALA A 253 11.89 -6.18 9.28
N ARG A 254 10.64 -6.12 8.82
CA ARG A 254 10.19 -6.80 7.61
C ARG A 254 10.73 -6.08 6.37
N VAL A 255 11.51 -6.78 5.55
CA VAL A 255 12.19 -6.19 4.40
C VAL A 255 11.90 -6.99 3.14
N ILE A 256 11.46 -6.32 2.07
CA ILE A 256 11.30 -6.91 0.73
C ILE A 256 12.70 -7.12 0.14
N VAL A 257 13.20 -8.35 0.21
CA VAL A 257 14.55 -8.68 -0.28
C VAL A 257 14.54 -9.04 -1.77
N GLY A 258 13.48 -9.72 -2.23
CA GLY A 258 13.46 -10.29 -3.58
C GLY A 258 14.69 -11.16 -3.87
N ASN A 259 15.20 -11.04 -5.10
CA ASN A 259 16.45 -11.67 -5.51
C ASN A 259 17.60 -10.69 -5.22
N TYR A 260 18.69 -11.19 -4.68
CA TYR A 260 19.85 -10.39 -4.28
C TYR A 260 21.14 -10.96 -4.87
N THR A 261 22.13 -10.09 -5.01
CA THR A 261 23.49 -10.42 -5.48
C THR A 261 24.52 -9.76 -4.56
N GLU A 262 25.78 -10.06 -4.75
CA GLU A 262 26.88 -9.42 -4.02
C GLU A 262 26.96 -7.92 -4.36
N GLY A 263 27.11 -7.09 -3.32
CA GLY A 263 27.19 -5.65 -3.46
C GLY A 263 28.60 -5.17 -3.82
N ARG A 264 28.70 -3.93 -4.32
CA ARG A 264 29.97 -3.24 -4.59
C ARG A 264 29.90 -1.78 -4.14
N PRO A 265 31.01 -1.14 -3.74
CA PRO A 265 30.97 0.17 -3.07
C PRO A 265 30.29 1.31 -3.84
N ASP A 266 30.41 1.27 -5.15
CA ASP A 266 29.93 2.27 -6.10
C ASP A 266 28.44 2.11 -6.44
N LEU A 267 27.83 0.96 -6.13
CA LEU A 267 26.43 0.70 -6.43
C LEU A 267 25.49 1.68 -5.73
N VAL A 268 24.69 2.38 -6.53
CA VAL A 268 23.58 3.23 -6.07
C VAL A 268 22.22 2.54 -6.24
N LYS A 269 22.18 1.49 -7.05
CA LYS A 269 21.07 0.57 -7.27
C LYS A 269 21.65 -0.82 -7.63
N PRO A 270 20.98 -1.94 -7.32
CA PRO A 270 21.32 -3.27 -7.81
C PRO A 270 21.31 -3.27 -9.33
N ASP A 271 22.31 -3.91 -9.92
CA ASP A 271 22.41 -4.05 -11.37
C ASP A 271 21.31 -4.98 -11.90
N ALA A 272 20.80 -4.66 -13.09
CA ALA A 272 19.71 -5.40 -13.74
C ALA A 272 20.12 -6.80 -14.27
N LEU A 273 21.35 -7.27 -13.99
CA LEU A 273 21.99 -8.38 -14.69
C LEU A 273 22.20 -9.64 -13.83
N ALA A 274 21.20 -10.06 -13.06
CA ALA A 274 21.18 -11.40 -12.44
C ALA A 274 20.25 -12.39 -13.20
N TYR A 275 20.11 -12.22 -14.52
CA TYR A 275 19.33 -13.15 -15.36
C TYR A 275 20.17 -14.23 -16.05
N ILE A 276 21.51 -14.21 -15.94
CA ILE A 276 22.36 -15.26 -16.53
C ILE A 276 23.57 -15.52 -15.62
N SER A 277 23.50 -16.55 -14.79
CA SER A 277 24.53 -17.59 -14.66
C SER A 277 24.22 -18.53 -13.51
N HIS A 278 24.20 -19.83 -13.84
CA HIS A 278 24.19 -20.92 -12.89
C HIS A 278 25.53 -20.97 -12.14
N ASN A 279 25.48 -21.46 -10.89
CA ASN A 279 26.62 -21.87 -10.04
C ASN A 279 27.57 -20.76 -9.56
N ARG A 280 27.48 -20.43 -8.27
CA ARG A 280 28.47 -20.83 -7.24
C ARG A 280 28.09 -20.21 -5.89
N GLY A 281 28.03 -21.05 -4.85
CA GLY A 281 27.93 -20.59 -3.48
C GLY A 281 29.26 -20.04 -2.97
N SER A 282 29.20 -19.01 -2.14
CA SER A 282 30.11 -18.75 -1.03
C SER A 282 29.58 -17.58 -0.21
N SER A 283 29.70 -17.73 1.11
CA SER A 283 29.10 -16.91 2.16
C SER A 283 29.99 -15.73 2.56
N THR A 284 29.43 -14.52 2.54
CA THR A 284 29.74 -13.41 3.47
C THR A 284 28.50 -12.53 3.59
N GLU A 285 27.75 -12.70 4.68
CA GLU A 285 26.40 -12.15 4.83
C GLU A 285 26.39 -10.70 5.31
N ALA A 286 26.57 -9.78 4.36
CA ALA A 286 25.90 -8.49 4.43
C ALA A 286 25.07 -8.35 3.17
N LYS A 287 23.76 -8.59 3.31
CA LYS A 287 22.83 -8.49 2.18
C LYS A 287 22.67 -7.02 1.83
N LEU A 288 23.08 -6.63 0.63
CA LEU A 288 22.63 -5.36 0.06
C LEU A 288 21.15 -5.51 -0.28
N VAL A 289 20.30 -5.25 0.70
CA VAL A 289 18.87 -5.30 0.48
C VAL A 289 18.41 -4.00 -0.14
N HIS A 290 17.70 -4.13 -1.25
CA HIS A 290 16.99 -3.03 -1.87
C HIS A 290 15.82 -2.62 -0.97
N ASN A 291 16.12 -1.78 0.01
CA ASN A 291 15.13 -1.30 0.94
C ASN A 291 14.24 -0.27 0.30
N TYR A 292 12.93 -0.46 0.44
CA TYR A 292 12.14 0.48 1.24
C TYR A 292 10.98 -0.26 1.93
N LYS A 293 10.91 -0.01 3.24
CA LYS A 293 9.73 0.40 4.03
C LYS A 293 9.39 -0.50 5.23
N LEU A 294 9.43 0.06 6.44
CA LEU A 294 8.52 -0.23 7.56
C LEU A 294 7.94 1.05 8.10
#